data_AF-A0A539CWV1-F1
#
_entry.id   AF-A0A539CWV1-F1
#
_cell.length_a   1.000
_cell.length_b   1.000
_cell.length_c   1.000
_cell.angle_alpha   90.00
_cell.angle_beta   90.00
_cell.angle_gamma   90.00
#
_symmetry.space_group_name_H-M   'P 1'
#
loop_
_entity.id
_entity.type
_entity.pdbx_description
1 polymer ?
#
loop_
_entity_poly.entity_id
_entity_poly.type
_entity_poly.pdbx_seq_one_letter_code
_entity_poly.pdbx_strand_id
1 'polypeptide(L)'
;MGEGFAGRSPAPRREDYAVVEGSRGPRRDFRITVGLREGWDVEGRVYDVSEAVRTARAWMSRRVGAGKPALSGMFTRAEVTYAWPRPDGSTGSDREPVAVFTGEAVHAYLGHLPDQDIEAMLNELAVELGAALGQERLYVAFCDRTWILDAGERLG
;
A
#
# COMPACT_ATOMS: atom_id res chain seq x y z
N MET A 1 15.38 17.45 -38.32
CA MET A 1 14.06 16.79 -38.23
C MET A 1 13.43 17.24 -36.93
N GLY A 2 12.36 18.03 -37.01
CA GLY A 2 11.76 18.69 -35.85
C GLY A 2 10.93 17.71 -35.01
N GLU A 3 11.20 17.67 -33.71
CA GLU A 3 10.28 17.07 -32.75
C GLU A 3 9.05 17.97 -32.64
N GLY A 4 7.91 17.46 -33.14
CA GLY A 4 6.64 18.15 -33.05
C GLY A 4 6.24 18.30 -31.59
N PHE A 5 6.02 19.55 -31.16
CA PHE A 5 5.22 19.85 -29.98
C PHE A 5 3.84 19.21 -30.19
N ALA A 6 3.60 18.05 -29.58
CA ALA A 6 2.27 17.47 -29.51
C ALA A 6 1.36 18.49 -28.80
N GLY A 7 0.49 19.14 -29.57
CA GLY A 7 -0.44 20.13 -29.06
C GLY A 7 -1.23 19.54 -27.88
N ARG A 8 -1.32 20.30 -26.79
CA ARG A 8 -2.07 19.92 -25.60
C ARG A 8 -3.50 19.58 -26.03
N SER A 9 -3.94 18.34 -25.81
CA SER A 9 -5.32 17.97 -26.09
C SER A 9 -6.24 18.89 -25.29
N PRO A 10 -7.36 19.38 -25.88
CA PRO A 10 -8.32 20.20 -25.15
C PRO A 10 -8.83 19.43 -23.93
N ALA A 11 -9.21 20.17 -22.88
CA ALA A 11 -9.82 19.57 -21.70
C ALA A 11 -11.08 18.78 -22.11
N PRO A 12 -11.34 17.62 -21.50
CA PRO A 12 -12.52 16.81 -21.81
C PRO A 12 -13.81 17.59 -21.48
N ARG A 13 -14.83 17.37 -22.30
CA ARG A 13 -16.19 17.91 -22.09
C ARG A 13 -17.03 16.90 -21.33
N ARG A 14 -18.21 17.33 -20.86
CA ARG A 14 -19.11 16.48 -20.06
C ARG A 14 -19.56 15.23 -20.83
N GLU A 15 -19.82 15.39 -22.11
CA GLU A 15 -20.25 14.32 -23.02
C GLU A 15 -19.16 13.30 -23.36
N ASP A 16 -17.88 13.62 -23.09
CA ASP A 16 -16.76 12.73 -23.39
C ASP A 16 -16.57 11.66 -22.28
N TYR A 17 -17.24 11.82 -21.12
CA TYR A 17 -17.19 10.85 -20.02
C TYR A 17 -18.16 9.69 -20.27
N ALA A 18 -17.62 8.47 -20.30
CA ALA A 18 -18.39 7.24 -20.38
C ALA A 18 -17.88 6.21 -19.36
N VAL A 19 -18.71 5.21 -19.06
CA VAL A 19 -18.26 4.05 -18.28
C VAL A 19 -17.26 3.27 -19.12
N VAL A 20 -16.10 2.97 -18.53
CA VAL A 20 -15.07 2.16 -19.19
C VAL A 20 -15.58 0.72 -19.29
N GLU A 21 -15.51 0.12 -20.48
CA GLU A 21 -15.93 -1.26 -20.70
C GLU A 21 -15.16 -2.22 -19.78
N GLY A 22 -15.84 -3.21 -19.20
CA GLY A 22 -15.25 -4.12 -18.23
C GLY A 22 -14.86 -3.50 -16.87
N SER A 23 -15.20 -2.23 -16.59
CA SER A 23 -14.89 -1.60 -15.29
C SER A 23 -15.87 -1.94 -14.16
N ARG A 24 -17.03 -2.52 -14.48
CA ARG A 24 -18.06 -2.87 -13.49
C ARG A 24 -17.83 -4.26 -12.91
N GLY A 25 -17.89 -4.36 -11.59
CA GLY A 25 -17.85 -5.62 -10.85
C GLY A 25 -17.89 -5.40 -9.34
N PRO A 26 -17.78 -6.46 -8.53
CA PRO A 26 -17.70 -6.36 -7.07
C PRO A 26 -16.51 -5.51 -6.62
N ARG A 27 -16.66 -4.71 -5.57
CA ARG A 27 -15.55 -3.93 -5.03
C ARG A 27 -14.42 -4.85 -4.56
N ARG A 28 -13.18 -4.50 -4.92
CA ARG A 28 -11.96 -5.23 -4.53
C ARG A 28 -10.94 -4.28 -3.92
N ASP A 29 -11.36 -3.56 -2.87
CA ASP A 29 -10.48 -2.61 -2.19
C ASP A 29 -9.49 -3.30 -1.26
N PHE A 30 -8.35 -2.66 -1.09
CA PHE A 30 -7.28 -3.16 -0.24
C PHE A 30 -6.62 -2.05 0.56
N ARG A 31 -5.93 -2.46 1.63
CA ARG A 31 -5.12 -1.60 2.48
C ARG A 31 -3.87 -2.34 2.96
N ILE A 32 -2.73 -1.67 2.93
CA ILE A 32 -1.51 -2.06 3.66
C ILE A 32 -1.21 -0.94 4.66
N THR A 33 -1.06 -1.29 5.93
CA THR A 33 -0.59 -0.36 6.98
C THR A 33 0.77 -0.85 7.47
N VAL A 34 1.76 0.04 7.41
CA VAL A 34 3.15 -0.23 7.76
C VAL A 34 3.70 0.88 8.65
N GLY A 35 4.41 0.51 9.70
CA GLY A 35 5.07 1.46 10.59
C GLY A 35 6.16 2.26 9.87
N LEU A 36 6.37 3.49 10.31
CA LEU A 36 7.44 4.36 9.82
C LEU A 36 8.62 4.44 10.79
N ARG A 37 8.50 3.94 12.01
CA ARG A 37 9.59 3.88 12.99
C ARG A 37 10.21 2.48 12.98
N GLU A 38 11.50 2.36 12.74
CA GLU A 38 12.20 1.07 12.76
C GLU A 38 11.99 0.30 14.06
N GLY A 39 11.61 -0.98 13.94
CA GLY A 39 11.40 -1.87 15.08
C GLY A 39 10.41 -1.33 16.11
N TRP A 40 10.62 -1.73 17.37
CA TRP A 40 9.81 -1.34 18.52
C TRP A 40 10.50 -0.30 19.42
N ASP A 41 11.71 0.14 19.06
CA ASP A 41 12.47 1.10 19.85
C ASP A 41 11.91 2.52 19.65
N VAL A 42 11.65 3.22 20.75
CA VAL A 42 11.18 4.60 20.74
C VAL A 42 12.19 5.56 20.10
N GLU A 43 13.48 5.22 20.14
CA GLU A 43 14.57 5.95 19.48
C GLU A 43 14.84 5.45 18.05
N GLY A 44 14.05 4.49 17.56
CA GLY A 44 14.15 3.95 16.21
C GLY A 44 14.04 5.03 15.14
N ARG A 45 14.78 4.86 14.03
CA ARG A 45 14.75 5.82 12.93
C ARG A 45 13.32 5.96 12.40
N VAL A 46 12.84 7.20 12.27
CA VAL A 46 11.54 7.49 11.67
C VAL A 46 11.70 7.85 10.20
N TYR A 47 11.15 7.03 9.32
CA TYR A 47 11.07 7.24 7.88
C TYR A 47 9.98 8.23 7.51
N ASP A 48 10.19 8.94 6.40
CA ASP A 48 9.15 9.74 5.75
C ASP A 48 8.28 8.85 4.85
N VAL A 49 6.99 9.19 4.73
CA VAL A 49 6.06 8.49 3.82
C VAL A 49 6.57 8.43 2.37
N SER A 50 7.41 9.37 1.94
CA SER A 50 8.06 9.36 0.63
C SER A 50 8.96 8.15 0.41
N GLU A 51 9.53 7.56 1.47
CA GLU A 51 10.27 6.30 1.34
C GLU A 51 9.33 5.15 0.96
N ALA A 52 8.18 5.03 1.63
CA ALA A 52 7.14 4.08 1.26
C ALA A 52 6.66 4.27 -0.19
N VAL A 53 6.49 5.52 -0.62
CA VAL A 53 6.14 5.86 -2.02
C VAL A 53 7.23 5.41 -3.00
N ARG A 54 8.51 5.68 -2.71
CA ARG A 54 9.64 5.25 -3.56
C ARG A 54 9.70 3.73 -3.67
N THR A 55 9.57 3.03 -2.55
CA THR A 55 9.58 1.56 -2.49
C THR A 55 8.45 0.96 -3.31
N ALA A 56 7.21 1.41 -3.10
CA ALA A 56 6.07 0.93 -3.87
C ALA A 56 6.22 1.25 -5.37
N ARG A 57 6.68 2.45 -5.73
CA ARG A 57 6.95 2.82 -7.13
C ARG A 57 8.00 1.91 -7.76
N ALA A 58 9.10 1.62 -7.06
CA ALA A 58 10.15 0.73 -7.55
C ALA A 58 9.61 -0.68 -7.77
N TRP A 59 8.81 -1.21 -6.83
CA TRP A 59 8.12 -2.50 -6.98
C TRP A 59 7.20 -2.51 -8.21
N MET A 60 6.34 -1.50 -8.38
CA MET A 60 5.45 -1.38 -9.55
C MET A 60 6.25 -1.35 -10.86
N SER A 61 7.31 -0.54 -10.92
CA SER A 61 8.18 -0.45 -12.11
C SER A 61 8.82 -1.78 -12.47
N ARG A 62 9.32 -2.54 -11.49
CA ARG A 62 9.89 -3.88 -11.73
C ARG A 62 8.86 -4.86 -12.29
N ARG A 63 7.64 -4.88 -11.73
CA ARG A 63 6.57 -5.77 -12.20
C ARG A 63 6.11 -5.43 -13.61
N VAL A 64 5.80 -4.16 -13.86
CA VAL A 64 5.36 -3.69 -15.19
C VAL A 64 6.45 -3.91 -16.23
N GLY A 65 7.72 -3.62 -15.90
CA GLY A 65 8.86 -3.89 -16.79
C GLY A 65 9.03 -5.37 -17.13
N ALA A 66 8.55 -6.28 -16.28
CA ALA A 66 8.54 -7.73 -16.50
C ALA A 66 7.22 -8.24 -17.14
N GLY A 67 6.34 -7.35 -17.62
CA GLY A 67 5.04 -7.72 -18.20
C GLY A 67 4.03 -8.26 -17.17
N LYS A 68 4.24 -8.02 -15.88
CA LYS A 68 3.36 -8.45 -14.79
C LYS A 68 2.42 -7.32 -14.36
N PRO A 69 1.19 -7.63 -13.88
CA PRO A 69 0.30 -6.64 -13.30
C PRO A 69 0.88 -6.04 -12.02
N ALA A 70 0.48 -4.81 -11.69
CA ALA A 70 0.86 -4.13 -10.46
C ALA A 70 -0.37 -3.50 -9.79
N LEU A 71 -0.31 -3.33 -8.46
CA LEU A 71 -1.33 -2.62 -7.70
C LEU A 71 -1.02 -1.13 -7.70
N SER A 72 -2.00 -0.30 -8.08
CA SER A 72 -1.94 1.14 -7.90
C SER A 72 -2.75 1.56 -6.69
N GLY A 73 -2.33 2.63 -6.03
CA GLY A 73 -3.00 3.12 -4.83
C GLY A 73 -2.43 4.45 -4.38
N MET A 74 -2.87 4.89 -3.21
CA MET A 74 -2.55 6.17 -2.62
C MET A 74 -1.90 5.92 -1.27
N PHE A 75 -0.87 6.71 -0.95
CA PHE A 75 -0.30 6.75 0.39
C PHE A 75 -0.89 7.90 1.19
N THR A 76 -1.24 7.59 2.43
CA THR A 76 -1.57 8.57 3.46
C THR A 76 -0.59 8.41 4.62
N ARG A 77 -0.05 9.52 5.13
CA ARG A 77 0.64 9.54 6.42
C ARG A 77 -0.42 9.60 7.52
N ALA A 78 -0.33 8.70 8.49
CA ALA A 78 -1.25 8.65 9.62
C ALA A 78 -0.50 8.25 10.91
N GLU A 79 -1.26 8.07 11.99
CA GLU A 79 -0.77 7.52 13.25
C GLU A 79 -1.69 6.40 13.72
N VAL A 80 -1.11 5.31 14.19
CA VAL A 80 -1.82 4.32 15.01
C VAL A 80 -1.73 4.79 16.46
N THR A 81 -2.86 4.83 17.17
CA THR A 81 -2.92 5.18 18.59
C THR A 81 -3.59 4.04 19.33
N TYR A 82 -2.99 3.61 20.44
CA TYR A 82 -3.47 2.45 21.20
C TYR A 82 -3.24 2.63 22.70
N ALA A 83 -3.98 1.87 23.49
CA ALA A 83 -3.88 1.82 24.94
C ALA A 83 -3.99 0.38 25.43
N TRP A 84 -3.34 0.08 26.55
CA TRP A 84 -3.33 -1.25 27.16
C TRP A 84 -3.38 -1.15 28.69
N PRO A 85 -4.01 -2.13 29.37
CA PRO A 85 -3.98 -2.19 30.82
C PRO A 85 -2.58 -2.59 31.31
N ARG A 86 -2.12 -1.97 32.39
CA ARG A 86 -0.91 -2.41 33.12
C ARG A 86 -1.27 -3.32 34.29
N PRO A 87 -0.35 -4.20 34.73
CA PRO A 87 -0.59 -5.09 35.87
C PRO A 87 -0.89 -4.36 37.20
N ASP A 88 -0.43 -3.12 37.36
CA ASP A 88 -0.65 -2.28 38.55
C ASP A 88 -2.02 -1.58 38.57
N GLY A 89 -2.88 -1.84 37.58
CA GLY A 89 -4.19 -1.20 37.44
C GLY A 89 -4.17 0.16 36.74
N SER A 90 -3.00 0.67 36.36
CA SER A 90 -2.88 1.86 35.51
C SER A 90 -3.07 1.53 34.02
N THR A 91 -3.16 2.58 33.17
CA THR A 91 -3.28 2.44 31.72
C THR A 91 -2.02 2.93 31.02
N GLY A 92 -1.47 2.11 30.14
CA GLY A 92 -0.48 2.52 29.16
C GLY A 92 -1.13 2.98 27.86
N SER A 93 -0.48 3.89 27.16
CA SER A 93 -0.90 4.34 25.84
C SER A 93 0.30 4.80 25.04
N ASP A 94 0.26 4.61 23.72
CA ASP A 94 1.27 5.11 22.81
C ASP A 94 0.68 5.39 21.43
N ARG A 95 1.49 6.01 20.57
CA ARG A 95 1.20 6.25 19.16
C ARG A 95 2.42 6.02 18.28
N GLU A 96 2.18 5.52 17.09
CA GLU A 96 3.22 5.23 16.10
C GLU A 96 2.88 5.86 14.75
N PRO A 97 3.85 6.53 14.09
CA PRO A 97 3.64 7.03 12.74
C PRO A 97 3.56 5.85 11.77
N VAL A 98 2.61 5.89 10.85
CA VAL A 98 2.39 4.85 9.84
C VAL A 98 2.23 5.44 8.45
N ALA A 99 2.59 4.63 7.44
CA ALA A 99 2.17 4.82 6.06
C ALA A 99 1.01 3.86 5.76
N VAL A 100 -0.08 4.41 5.22
CA VAL A 100 -1.26 3.65 4.82
C VAL A 100 -1.36 3.68 3.30
N PHE A 101 -1.16 2.53 2.66
CA PHE A 101 -1.38 2.36 1.22
C PHE A 101 -2.77 1.80 0.98
N THR A 102 -3.63 2.55 0.27
CA THR A 102 -5.00 2.12 -0.06
C THR A 102 -5.25 2.20 -1.56
N GLY A 103 -5.97 1.24 -2.10
CA GLY A 103 -6.35 1.22 -3.51
C GLY A 103 -7.46 0.21 -3.77
N GLU A 104 -7.71 -0.04 -5.06
CA GLU A 104 -8.69 -1.01 -5.52
C GLU A 104 -8.10 -1.82 -6.67
N ALA A 105 -8.34 -3.13 -6.68
CA ALA A 105 -8.03 -3.98 -7.82
C ALA A 105 -9.10 -3.77 -8.91
N VAL A 106 -8.99 -2.64 -9.61
CA VAL A 106 -9.98 -2.16 -10.58
C VAL A 106 -10.25 -3.19 -11.68
N HIS A 107 -11.52 -3.53 -11.89
CA HIS A 107 -11.96 -4.56 -12.84
C HIS A 107 -11.44 -4.36 -14.27
N ALA A 108 -11.40 -3.11 -14.74
CA ALA A 108 -10.92 -2.78 -16.09
C ALA A 108 -9.48 -3.25 -16.37
N TYR A 109 -8.66 -3.41 -15.33
CA TYR A 109 -7.25 -3.76 -15.44
C TYR A 109 -6.94 -5.13 -14.83
N LEU A 110 -7.58 -5.46 -13.71
CA LEU A 110 -7.25 -6.61 -12.87
C LEU A 110 -8.44 -7.57 -12.64
N GLY A 111 -9.58 -7.32 -13.30
CA GLY A 111 -10.80 -8.13 -13.12
C GLY A 111 -10.67 -9.59 -13.55
N HIS A 112 -9.69 -9.89 -14.41
CA HIS A 112 -9.36 -11.25 -14.82
C HIS A 112 -8.54 -12.04 -13.78
N LEU A 113 -7.95 -11.35 -12.79
CA LEU A 113 -7.13 -11.99 -11.76
C LEU A 113 -8.01 -12.51 -10.62
N PRO A 114 -7.84 -13.78 -10.20
CA PRO A 114 -8.51 -14.29 -9.01
C PRO A 114 -8.02 -13.56 -7.76
N ASP A 115 -8.83 -13.56 -6.70
CA ASP A 115 -8.54 -12.88 -5.43
C ASP A 115 -7.20 -13.32 -4.82
N GLN A 116 -6.88 -14.62 -4.88
CA GLN A 116 -5.61 -15.16 -4.40
C GLN A 116 -4.38 -14.51 -5.06
N ASP A 117 -4.46 -14.11 -6.33
CA ASP A 117 -3.34 -13.48 -7.03
C ASP A 117 -3.18 -12.02 -6.58
N ILE A 118 -4.30 -11.34 -6.27
CA ILE A 118 -4.27 -10.00 -5.68
C ILE A 118 -3.71 -10.05 -4.26
N GLU A 119 -4.10 -11.04 -3.46
CA GLU A 119 -3.53 -11.24 -2.12
C GLU A 119 -2.03 -11.53 -2.16
N ALA A 120 -1.58 -12.35 -3.11
CA ALA A 120 -0.15 -12.59 -3.31
C ALA A 120 0.61 -11.30 -3.67
N MET A 121 0.03 -10.45 -4.54
CA MET A 121 0.60 -9.14 -4.88
C MET A 121 0.61 -8.17 -3.69
N LEU A 122 -0.43 -8.19 -2.85
CA LEU A 122 -0.48 -7.40 -1.62
C LEU A 122 0.61 -7.84 -0.64
N ASN A 123 0.80 -9.16 -0.49
CA ASN A 123 1.85 -9.71 0.36
C ASN A 123 3.25 -9.34 -0.13
N GLU A 124 3.48 -9.46 -1.44
CA GLU A 124 4.76 -9.08 -2.06
C GLU A 124 5.07 -7.59 -1.82
N LEU A 125 4.10 -6.69 -2.07
CA LEU A 125 4.28 -5.27 -1.83
C LEU A 125 4.45 -4.95 -0.33
N ALA A 126 3.68 -5.60 0.54
CA ALA A 126 3.80 -5.41 1.99
C ALA A 126 5.21 -5.81 2.47
N VAL A 127 5.75 -6.93 2.00
CA VAL A 127 7.11 -7.38 2.34
C VAL A 127 8.17 -6.39 1.85
N GLU A 128 8.04 -5.86 0.64
CA GLU A 128 8.94 -4.83 0.10
C GLU A 128 8.92 -3.56 0.97
N LEU A 129 7.73 -3.13 1.40
CA LEU A 129 7.57 -2.00 2.32
C LEU A 129 8.18 -2.29 3.68
N GLY A 130 7.92 -3.47 4.26
CA GLY A 130 8.45 -3.87 5.55
C GLY A 130 9.98 -3.93 5.57
N ALA A 131 10.57 -4.54 4.54
CA ALA A 131 12.03 -4.62 4.41
C ALA A 131 12.68 -3.23 4.25
N ALA A 132 12.07 -2.33 3.47
CA ALA A 132 12.60 -0.98 3.27
C ALA A 132 12.48 -0.07 4.50
N LEU A 133 11.46 -0.29 5.33
CA LEU A 133 11.12 0.56 6.49
C LEU A 133 11.53 -0.09 7.83
N GLY A 134 12.23 -1.22 7.80
CA GLY A 134 12.69 -1.93 9.00
C GLY A 134 11.55 -2.41 9.91
N GLN A 135 10.46 -2.90 9.32
CA GLN A 135 9.26 -3.35 10.04
C GLN A 135 9.17 -4.87 10.13
N GLU A 136 8.81 -5.36 11.31
CA GLU A 136 8.63 -6.79 11.59
C GLU A 136 7.17 -7.23 11.39
N ARG A 137 6.21 -6.32 11.59
CA ARG A 137 4.77 -6.58 11.44
C ARG A 137 4.12 -5.67 10.43
N LEU A 138 3.31 -6.27 9.56
CA LEU A 138 2.63 -5.60 8.45
C LEU A 138 1.16 -5.98 8.46
N TYR A 139 0.27 -4.99 8.40
CA TYR A 139 -1.17 -5.21 8.44
C TYR A 139 -1.76 -5.07 7.05
N VAL A 140 -2.41 -6.11 6.57
CA VAL A 140 -3.01 -6.15 5.23
C VAL A 140 -4.51 -6.38 5.36
N ALA A 141 -5.27 -5.73 4.48
CA ALA A 141 -6.69 -5.97 4.30
C ALA A 141 -7.04 -6.03 2.81
N PHE A 142 -7.97 -6.90 2.47
CA PHE A 142 -8.52 -7.05 1.13
C PHE A 142 -9.98 -7.49 1.21
N CYS A 143 -10.89 -6.69 0.64
CA CYS A 143 -12.32 -6.88 0.74
C CYS A 143 -12.76 -7.01 2.23
N ASP A 144 -13.28 -8.18 2.61
CA ASP A 144 -13.77 -8.54 3.94
C ASP A 144 -12.71 -9.24 4.83
N ARG A 145 -11.48 -9.38 4.33
CA ARG A 145 -10.40 -10.11 5.02
C ARG A 145 -9.30 -9.18 5.50
N THR A 146 -8.70 -9.55 6.63
CA THR A 146 -7.49 -8.93 7.16
C THR A 146 -6.54 -9.99 7.70
N TRP A 147 -5.24 -9.74 7.55
CA TRP A 147 -4.20 -10.61 8.07
C TRP A 147 -2.94 -9.79 8.38
N ILE A 148 -2.03 -10.41 9.13
CA ILE A 148 -0.75 -9.83 9.52
C ILE A 148 0.36 -10.68 8.88
N LEU A 149 1.34 -10.02 8.29
CA LEU A 149 2.62 -10.64 7.96
C LEU A 149 3.61 -10.31 9.06
N ASP A 150 4.30 -11.32 9.58
CA ASP A 150 5.24 -11.20 10.69
C ASP A 150 6.58 -11.83 10.25
N ALA A 151 7.67 -11.08 10.42
CA ALA A 151 9.02 -11.50 10.04
C ALA A 151 9.72 -12.38 11.11
N GLY A 152 9.09 -12.57 12.28
CA GLY A 152 9.65 -13.21 13.46
C GLY A 152 10.66 -12.32 14.20
N GLU A 153 10.92 -12.62 15.48
CA GLU A 153 12.04 -12.01 16.22
C GLU A 153 13.37 -12.43 15.58
N ARG A 154 14.09 -11.49 14.97
CA ARG A 154 15.52 -11.68 14.71
C ARG A 154 16.22 -11.60 16.07
N LEU A 155 16.54 -12.75 16.66
CA LEU A 155 17.54 -12.83 17.73
C LEU A 155 18.84 -12.21 17.19
N GLY A 156 19.11 -10.97 17.62
CA GLY A 156 20.36 -10.26 17.38
C GLY A 156 21.48 -10.83 18.23
#